data_AF-A0A9P3ECI7-F1
#
_entry.id   AF-A0A9P3ECI7-F1
#
_cell.length_a   1.000
_cell.length_b   1.000
_cell.length_c   1.000
_cell.angle_alpha   90.00
_cell.angle_beta   90.00
_cell.angle_gamma   90.00
#
_symmetry.space_group_name_H-M   'P 1'
#
loop_
_entity.id
_entity.type
_entity.pdbx_description
1 polymer ?
#
loop_
_entity_poly.entity_id
_entity_poly.type
_entity_poly.pdbx_seq_one_letter_code
_entity_poly.pdbx_strand_id
1 'polypeptide(L)' 'MNASITTCQILIVGGGAAGIATAASLLARDAALQITLVDPADTHYYQPGWTMVGAGIFTP' A
#
# COMPACT_ATOMS: atom_id res chain seq x y z
N MET A 1 -5.13 -27.66 7.97
CA MET A 1 -5.10 -26.18 8.04
C MET A 1 -6.53 -25.69 7.89
N ASN A 2 -7.16 -25.25 8.98
CA ASN A 2 -8.47 -24.63 8.89
C ASN A 2 -8.26 -23.15 8.61
N ALA A 3 -8.65 -22.68 7.44
CA ALA A 3 -8.64 -21.26 7.13
C ALA A 3 -9.65 -20.56 8.05
N SER A 4 -9.20 -19.57 8.82
CA SER A 4 -10.10 -18.67 9.54
C SER A 4 -10.70 -17.69 8.53
N ILE A 5 -12.02 -17.55 8.52
CA ILE A 5 -12.70 -16.60 7.64
C ILE A 5 -12.62 -15.22 8.29
N THR A 6 -11.85 -14.31 7.69
CA THR A 6 -11.81 -12.89 8.08
C THR A 6 -12.72 -12.09 7.16
N THR A 7 -13.68 -11.36 7.72
CA THR A 7 -14.55 -10.47 6.95
C THR A 7 -13.92 -9.07 6.88
N CYS A 8 -13.94 -8.48 5.68
CA CYS A 8 -13.48 -7.11 5.43
C CYS A 8 -14.54 -6.39 4.60
N GLN A 9 -14.78 -5.10 4.87
CA GLN A 9 -15.68 -4.29 4.03
C GLN A 9 -15.03 -4.00 2.68
N ILE A 10 -13.76 -3.56 2.68
CA ILE A 10 -12.94 -3.33 1.49
C ILE A 10 -11.58 -3.99 1.69
N LEU A 11 -11.15 -4.82 0.75
CA LEU A 11 -9.81 -5.43 0.72
C LEU A 11 -9.02 -4.87 -0.46
N ILE A 12 -7.85 -4.30 -0.18
CA ILE A 12 -6.88 -3.85 -1.18
C ILE A 12 -5.66 -4.78 -1.12
N VAL A 13 -5.35 -5.44 -2.23
CA VAL A 13 -4.18 -6.32 -2.36
C VAL A 13 -3.07 -5.56 -3.06
N GLY A 14 -1.94 -5.39 -2.36
CA GLY A 14 -0.78 -4.62 -2.80
C GLY A 14 -0.71 -3.25 -2.14
N GLY A 15 0.29 -3.07 -1.27
CA GLY A 15 0.70 -1.83 -0.60
C GLY A 15 1.69 -0.99 -1.42
N GLY A 16 1.66 -1.12 -2.74
CA GLY A 16 2.37 -0.26 -3.67
C GLY A 16 1.71 1.13 -3.80
N ALA A 17 2.25 1.96 -4.70
CA ALA A 17 1.82 3.35 -4.84
C ALA A 17 0.32 3.45 -5.18
N ALA A 18 -0.16 2.58 -6.05
CA ALA A 18 -1.57 2.51 -6.43
C ALA A 18 -2.48 2.07 -5.27
N GLY A 19 -2.06 1.09 -4.47
CA GLY A 19 -2.87 0.58 -3.36
C GLY A 19 -3.05 1.61 -2.26
N ILE A 20 -1.94 2.23 -1.82
CA ILE A 20 -1.97 3.28 -0.81
C ILE A 20 -2.74 4.50 -1.34
N ALA A 21 -2.52 4.92 -2.58
CA ALA A 21 -3.26 6.04 -3.17
C ALA A 21 -4.77 5.75 -3.27
N THR A 22 -5.15 4.52 -3.60
CA THR A 22 -6.56 4.09 -3.65
C THR A 22 -7.19 4.13 -2.25
N ALA A 23 -6.51 3.58 -1.24
CA ALA A 23 -6.97 3.62 0.16
C ALA A 23 -7.18 5.06 0.64
N ALA A 24 -6.19 5.93 0.42
CA ALA A 24 -6.25 7.34 0.80
C ALA A 24 -7.39 8.08 0.08
N SER A 25 -7.54 7.82 -1.22
CA SER A 25 -8.59 8.38 -2.07
C SER A 25 -9.99 7.98 -1.58
N LEU A 26 -10.19 6.73 -1.16
CA LEU A 26 -11.44 6.26 -0.57
C LEU A 26 -11.72 6.94 0.77
N LEU A 27 -10.74 6.95 1.69
CA LEU A 27 -10.88 7.58 3.01
C LEU A 27 -11.13 9.09 2.93
N ALA A 28 -10.59 9.77 1.91
CA ALA A 28 -10.84 11.18 1.67
C ALA A 28 -12.29 11.48 1.24
N ARG A 29 -12.97 10.51 0.60
CA ARG A 29 -14.38 10.64 0.19
C ARG A 29 -15.34 10.20 1.29
N ASP A 30 -14.96 9.17 2.04
CA ASP A 30 -15.70 8.66 3.17
C ASP A 30 -14.75 8.06 4.20
N ALA A 31 -14.58 8.78 5.33
CA ALA A 31 -13.71 8.37 6.41
C ALA A 31 -14.28 7.23 7.26
N ALA A 32 -15.56 6.86 7.09
CA ALA A 32 -16.17 5.75 7.83
C ALA A 32 -15.82 4.37 7.24
N LEU A 33 -15.29 4.32 6.01
CA LEU A 33 -14.94 3.07 5.33
C LEU A 33 -13.88 2.28 6.10
N GLN A 34 -14.14 0.98 6.30
CA GLN A 34 -13.16 0.05 6.85
C GLN A 34 -12.38 -0.60 5.71
N ILE A 35 -11.08 -0.27 5.61
CA ILE A 35 -10.19 -0.75 4.55
C ILE A 35 -9.11 -1.64 5.14
N THR A 36 -9.05 -2.87 4.67
CA THR A 36 -7.94 -3.80 4.91
C THR A 36 -6.99 -3.73 3.73
N LEU A 37 -5.72 -3.39 3.97
CA LEU A 37 -4.66 -3.40 2.96
C LEU A 37 -3.67 -4.51 3.29
N VAL A 38 -3.37 -5.38 2.31
CA VAL A 38 -2.44 -6.50 2.48
C VAL A 38 -1.29 -6.39 1.49
N ASP A 39 -0.07 -6.46 2.01
CA ASP A 39 1.17 -6.56 1.23
C ASP A 39 2.14 -7.48 1.98
N PRO A 40 2.89 -8.36 1.28
CA PRO A 40 3.94 -9.14 1.93
C PRO A 40 5.12 -8.31 2.43
N ALA A 41 5.38 -7.13 1.84
CA ALA A 41 6.44 -6.23 2.24
C ALA A 41 5.99 -5.33 3.40
N ASP A 42 6.91 -5.10 4.34
CA ASP A 42 6.75 -4.18 5.47
C ASP A 42 7.04 -2.71 5.08
N THR A 43 7.75 -2.51 3.97
CA THR A 43 8.28 -1.21 3.56
C THR A 43 7.75 -0.82 2.18
N HIS A 44 7.18 0.39 2.09
CA HIS A 44 6.80 0.99 0.81
C HIS A 44 7.94 1.85 0.25
N TYR A 45 8.41 1.54 -0.96
CA TYR A 45 9.47 2.29 -1.63
C TYR A 45 8.94 3.23 -2.72
N TYR A 46 9.51 4.44 -2.76
CA TYR A 46 9.43 5.31 -3.94
C TYR A 46 10.40 4.81 -5.02
N GLN A 47 9.99 3.76 -5.75
CA GLN A 47 10.80 3.10 -6.78
C GLN A 47 11.38 4.03 -7.84
N PRO A 48 10.67 5.09 -8.32
CA PRO A 48 11.27 6.02 -9.27
C PRO A 48 12.51 6.75 -8.73
N GLY A 49 12.64 6.87 -7.40
CA GLY A 49 13.81 7.45 -6.76
C GLY A 49 15.10 6.63 -6.95
N TRP A 50 14.99 5.33 -7.22
CA TRP A 50 16.15 4.44 -7.37
C TRP A 50 17.04 4.82 -8.54
N THR A 51 16.50 5.42 -9.60
CA THR A 51 17.33 5.95 -10.70
C THR A 51 18.28 7.04 -10.21
N MET A 52 17.83 7.90 -9.29
CA MET A 52 18.67 8.95 -8.69
C MET A 52 19.67 8.39 -7.68
N VAL A 53 19.33 7.31 -6.96
CA VAL A 53 20.29 6.57 -6.12
C VAL A 53 21.39 5.96 -6.98
N GLY A 54 21.04 5.27 -8.08
CA GLY A 54 22.01 4.71 -9.02
C GLY A 54 22.90 5.76 -9.69
N ALA A 55 22.41 7.00 -9.83
CA ALA A 55 23.17 8.14 -10.34
C ALA A 55 24.01 8.86 -9.27
N GLY A 56 23.97 8.42 -8.01
CA GLY A 56 24.70 9.05 -6.90
C GLY A 56 24.13 10.40 -6.44
N ILE A 57 22.89 10.74 -6.84
CA ILE A 57 22.22 11.98 -6.45
C ILE A 57 21.56 11.82 -5.08
N PHE A 58 20.96 10.66 -4.82
CA PHE A 58 20.32 10.33 -3.54
C PHE A 58 21.13 9.30 -2.76
N THR A 59 21.15 9.45 -1.44
CA THR A 59 21.69 8.45 -0.52
C THR A 59 20.61 7.41 -0.20
N PRO A 60 20.94 6.11 -0.28
CA PRO A 60 20.03 5.02 0.08
C PRO A 60 19.73 4.97 1.58
#